data_AF-A0A9E2NPY7-F1
#
_entry.id   AF-A0A9E2NPY7-F1
#
_cell.length_a   1.000
_cell.length_b   1.000
_cell.length_c   1.000
_cell.angle_alpha   90.00
_cell.angle_beta   90.00
_cell.angle_gamma   90.00
#
_symmetry.space_group_name_H-M   'P 1'
#
loop_
_entity.id
_entity.type
_entity.pdbx_description
1 polymer ?
#
loop_
_entity_poly.entity_id
_entity_poly.type
_entity_poly.pdbx_seq_one_letter_code
_entity_poly.pdbx_strand_id
1 'polypeptide(L)'
;MVIKNLENKIKLVGIVCVAVIVGCVVISMSSIWTAWGMVADAQQKIYVLDGNVPILVQRTSMEETLDVEARSHVEMFHHYFFTLAPDDKYIQYTMEKAMYLVDETGLAQYNTLKEKGFYNNIMGT
;
A
#
# COMPACT_ATOMS: atom_id res chain seq x y z
N MET A 1 31.16 -4.27 67.09
CA MET A 1 31.08 -5.17 65.91
C MET A 1 29.65 -5.33 65.38
N VAL A 2 28.63 -5.41 66.25
CA VAL A 2 27.21 -5.59 65.86
C VAL A 2 26.63 -4.43 65.03
N ILE A 3 26.98 -3.17 65.34
CA ILE A 3 26.44 -1.97 64.65
C ILE A 3 26.88 -1.90 63.18
N LYS A 4 28.13 -2.25 62.86
CA LYS A 4 28.65 -2.29 61.47
C LYS A 4 27.92 -3.32 60.60
N ASN A 5 27.47 -4.44 61.18
CA ASN A 5 26.72 -5.46 60.46
C ASN A 5 25.28 -5.01 60.15
N LEU A 6 24.68 -4.19 61.02
CA LEU A 6 23.36 -3.61 60.78
C LEU A 6 23.39 -2.55 59.69
N GLU A 7 24.40 -1.67 59.71
CA GLU A 7 24.60 -0.64 58.69
C GLU A 7 24.83 -1.24 57.29
N ASN A 8 25.64 -2.30 57.19
CA ASN A 8 25.86 -3.00 55.92
C ASN A 8 24.58 -3.66 55.37
N LYS A 9 23.72 -4.20 56.24
CA LYS A 9 22.42 -4.77 55.84
C LYS A 9 21.45 -3.71 55.33
N ILE A 10 21.41 -2.54 55.97
CA ILE A 10 20.57 -1.41 55.53
C ILE A 10 21.05 -0.86 54.18
N LYS A 11 22.36 -0.69 53.99
CA LYS A 11 22.93 -0.30 52.69
C LYS A 11 22.64 -1.30 51.59
N LEU A 12 22.75 -2.60 51.87
CA LEU A 12 22.45 -3.66 50.91
C LEU A 12 20.98 -3.61 50.47
N VAL A 13 20.05 -3.47 51.42
CA VAL A 13 18.62 -3.36 51.12
C VAL A 13 18.33 -2.11 50.27
N GLY A 14 18.97 -0.97 50.57
CA GLY A 14 18.84 0.25 49.76
C GLY A 14 19.30 0.05 48.31
N ILE A 15 20.44 -0.60 48.09
CA ILE A 15 20.96 -0.89 46.75
C ILE A 15 20.02 -1.84 45.99
N VAL A 16 19.50 -2.87 46.66
CA VAL A 16 18.55 -3.82 46.05
C VAL A 16 17.26 -3.11 45.64
N CYS A 17 16.70 -2.23 46.47
CA CYS A 17 15.50 -1.46 46.11
C CYS A 17 15.74 -0.56 44.89
N VAL A 18 16.88 0.13 44.82
CA VAL A 18 17.23 0.98 43.67
C VAL A 18 17.40 0.12 42.40
N ALA A 19 18.06 -1.03 42.50
CA ALA A 19 18.23 -1.95 41.38
C ALA A 19 16.88 -2.47 40.83
N VAL A 20 15.93 -2.78 41.72
CA VAL A 20 14.58 -3.21 41.32
C VAL A 20 13.81 -2.09 40.63
N ILE A 21 13.87 -0.85 41.13
CA ILE A 21 13.21 0.30 40.49
C ILE A 21 13.77 0.53 39.10
N VAL A 22 15.10 0.52 38.95
CA VAL A 22 15.76 0.67 37.64
C VAL A 22 15.36 -0.47 36.71
N GLY A 23 15.32 -1.72 37.20
CA GLY A 23 14.86 -2.87 36.43
C GLY A 23 13.43 -2.71 35.90
N CYS A 24 12.50 -2.26 36.74
CA CYS A 24 11.10 -2.00 36.35
C CYS A 24 10.98 -0.93 35.26
N VAL A 25 11.79 0.14 35.33
CA VAL A 25 11.79 1.22 34.33
C VAL A 25 12.33 0.70 32.99
N VAL A 26 13.41 -0.08 33.00
CA VAL A 26 13.98 -0.67 31.79
C VAL A 26 12.97 -1.60 31.11
N ILE A 27 12.34 -2.51 31.86
CA ILE A 27 11.33 -3.45 31.32
C ILE A 27 10.15 -2.69 30.70
N SER A 28 9.69 -1.63 31.36
CA SER A 28 8.57 -0.81 30.86
C SER A 28 8.93 -0.05 29.58
N MET A 29 10.16 0.47 29.45
CA MET A 29 10.60 1.11 28.20
C MET A 29 10.75 0.09 27.06
N SER A 30 11.30 -1.10 27.35
CA SER A 30 11.43 -2.16 26.36
C SER A 30 10.07 -2.64 25.86
N SER A 31 9.07 -2.78 26.73
CA SER A 31 7.73 -3.21 26.31
C SER A 31 7.08 -2.20 25.36
N ILE A 32 7.17 -0.89 25.66
CA ILE A 32 6.66 0.17 24.78
C ILE A 32 7.34 0.13 23.41
N TRP A 33 8.67 -0.04 23.37
CA TRP A 33 9.40 -0.11 22.12
C TRP A 33 8.99 -1.33 21.28
N THR A 34 8.89 -2.51 21.89
CA THR A 34 8.43 -3.72 21.19
C THR A 34 6.98 -3.59 20.70
N ALA A 35 6.11 -2.95 21.48
CA ALA A 35 4.73 -2.71 21.10
C ALA A 35 4.63 -1.81 19.86
N TRP A 36 5.46 -0.77 19.74
CA TRP A 36 5.51 0.05 18.54
C TRP A 36 5.97 -0.74 17.31
N GLY A 37 6.96 -1.63 17.46
CA GLY A 37 7.37 -2.53 16.38
C GLY A 37 6.26 -3.49 15.94
N MET A 38 5.52 -4.07 16.89
CA MET A 38 4.39 -4.96 16.61
C MET A 38 3.22 -4.23 15.92
N VAL A 39 2.93 -2.99 16.31
CA VAL A 39 1.89 -2.18 15.66
C VAL A 39 2.28 -1.85 14.23
N ALA A 40 3.56 -1.49 13.98
CA ALA A 40 4.05 -1.22 12.63
C ALA A 40 3.98 -2.47 11.74
N ASP A 41 4.36 -3.65 12.25
CA ASP A 41 4.27 -4.92 11.52
C ASP A 41 2.80 -5.33 11.26
N ALA A 42 1.91 -5.11 12.23
CA ALA A 42 0.48 -5.39 12.07
C ALA A 42 -0.17 -4.49 11.00
N GLN A 43 0.24 -3.23 10.86
CA GLN A 43 -0.26 -2.33 9.82
C GLN A 43 0.16 -2.72 8.40
N GLN A 44 1.22 -3.53 8.24
CA GLN A 44 1.66 -4.06 6.94
C GLN A 44 0.90 -5.33 6.50
N LYS A 45 0.11 -5.94 7.38
CA LYS A 45 -0.68 -7.15 7.11
C LYS A 45 -2.14 -6.75 6.91
N ILE A 46 -2.54 -6.55 5.66
CA ILE A 46 -3.95 -6.28 5.31
C ILE A 46 -4.63 -7.62 5.09
N TYR A 47 -5.64 -7.93 5.91
CA TYR A 47 -6.49 -9.09 5.71
C TYR A 47 -7.54 -8.76 4.65
N VAL A 48 -7.35 -9.28 3.43
CA VAL A 48 -8.36 -9.17 2.38
C VAL A 48 -9.24 -10.41 2.49
N LEU A 49 -10.55 -10.23 2.71
CA LEU A 49 -11.50 -11.33 2.64
C LEU A 49 -11.75 -11.68 1.18
N ASP A 50 -11.07 -12.71 0.69
CA ASP A 50 -11.49 -13.42 -0.51
C ASP A 50 -12.31 -14.64 -0.07
N GLY A 51 -13.53 -14.78 -0.59
CA GLY A 51 -14.52 -15.82 -0.26
C GLY A 51 -14.23 -16.76 0.93
N ASN A 52 -14.82 -16.51 2.10
CA ASN A 52 -14.88 -17.39 3.28
C ASN A 52 -13.53 -17.91 3.86
N VAL A 53 -12.36 -17.57 3.28
CA VAL A 53 -11.04 -18.01 3.76
C VAL A 53 -10.12 -16.78 3.88
N PRO A 54 -9.71 -16.38 5.10
CA PRO A 54 -8.81 -15.24 5.26
C PRO A 54 -7.41 -15.61 4.75
N ILE A 55 -6.98 -14.96 3.65
CA ILE A 55 -5.62 -15.08 3.11
C ILE A 55 -4.79 -13.92 3.67
N LEU A 56 -3.64 -14.22 4.26
CA LEU A 56 -2.70 -13.21 4.76
C LEU A 56 -1.96 -12.60 3.56
N VAL A 57 -2.39 -11.43 3.11
CA VAL A 57 -1.69 -10.69 2.05
C VAL A 57 -0.74 -9.68 2.72
N GLN A 58 0.55 -9.93 2.58
CA GLN A 58 1.58 -8.97 3.00
C GLN A 58 1.51 -7.78 2.04
N ARG A 59 1.57 -6.53 2.56
CA ARG A 59 1.72 -5.36 1.67
C ARG A 59 2.96 -5.55 0.81
N THR A 60 2.74 -5.80 -0.47
CA THR A 60 3.77 -5.73 -1.50
C THR A 60 4.40 -4.33 -1.47
N SER A 61 5.74 -4.25 -1.52
CA SER A 61 6.45 -2.98 -1.59
C SER A 61 6.04 -2.24 -2.87
N MET A 62 5.94 -0.91 -2.80
CA MET A 62 5.48 -0.06 -3.92
C MET A 62 6.26 -0.30 -5.22
N GLU A 63 7.53 -0.73 -5.14
CA GLU A 63 8.35 -1.08 -6.30
C GLU A 63 7.82 -2.29 -7.09
N GLU A 64 7.27 -3.30 -6.41
CA GLU A 64 6.77 -4.51 -7.08
C GLU A 64 5.39 -4.28 -7.72
N THR A 65 4.57 -3.37 -7.17
CA THR A 65 3.25 -3.04 -7.72
C THR A 65 3.29 -2.03 -8.86
N LEU A 66 4.34 -1.20 -8.97
CA LEU A 66 4.42 -0.15 -9.98
C LEU A 66 4.47 -0.70 -11.41
N ASP A 67 5.24 -1.75 -11.69
CA ASP A 67 5.29 -2.37 -13.03
C ASP A 67 3.91 -2.94 -13.43
N VAL A 68 3.23 -3.57 -12.49
CA VAL A 68 1.89 -4.13 -12.71
C VAL A 68 0.87 -3.02 -12.96
N GLU A 69 0.91 -1.94 -12.18
CA GLU A 69 0.03 -0.78 -12.35
C GLU A 69 0.27 -0.07 -13.69
N ALA A 70 1.53 0.14 -14.07
CA ALA A 70 1.88 0.74 -15.35
C ALA A 70 1.40 -0.12 -16.53
N ARG A 71 1.59 -1.44 -16.47
CA ARG A 71 1.07 -2.38 -17.48
C ARG A 71 -0.45 -2.34 -17.53
N SER A 72 -1.12 -2.37 -16.38
CA SER A 72 -2.58 -2.29 -16.31
C SER A 72 -3.11 -0.99 -16.90
N HIS A 73 -2.44 0.14 -16.65
CA HIS A 73 -2.84 1.44 -17.19
C HIS A 73 -2.78 1.45 -18.72
N VAL A 74 -1.69 0.92 -19.30
CA VAL A 74 -1.54 0.78 -20.75
C VAL A 74 -2.57 -0.18 -21.32
N GLU A 75 -2.82 -1.32 -20.68
CA GLU A 75 -3.81 -2.31 -21.11
C GLU A 75 -5.22 -1.74 -21.11
N MET A 76 -5.62 -1.03 -20.05
CA MET A 76 -6.92 -0.37 -19.94
C MET A 76 -7.12 0.68 -21.03
N PHE A 77 -6.08 1.46 -21.37
CA PHE A 77 -6.15 2.39 -22.49
C PHE A 77 -6.41 1.64 -23.81
N HIS A 78 -5.64 0.58 -24.10
CA HIS A 78 -5.82 -0.19 -25.33
C HIS A 78 -7.21 -0.83 -25.40
N HIS A 79 -7.70 -1.35 -24.27
CA HIS A 79 -9.03 -1.93 -24.18
C HIS A 79 -10.09 -0.90 -24.56
N TYR A 80 -10.08 0.29 -23.96
CA TYR A 80 -11.07 1.32 -24.28
C TYR A 80 -10.91 1.92 -25.69
N PHE A 81 -9.68 2.09 -26.18
CA PHE A 81 -9.42 2.77 -27.45
C PHE A 81 -9.69 1.89 -28.68
N PHE A 82 -9.39 0.59 -28.61
CA PHE A 82 -9.49 -0.33 -29.75
C PHE A 82 -10.73 -1.23 -29.72
N THR A 83 -11.43 -1.34 -28.58
CA THR A 83 -12.67 -2.14 -28.50
C THR A 83 -13.87 -1.31 -28.94
N LEU A 84 -14.15 -1.34 -30.24
CA LEU A 84 -15.25 -0.59 -30.84
C LEU A 84 -16.40 -1.54 -31.15
N ALA A 85 -17.43 -1.54 -30.29
CA ALA A 85 -18.69 -2.20 -30.59
C ALA A 85 -19.51 -1.32 -31.56
N PRO A 86 -20.37 -1.90 -32.43
CA PRO A 86 -21.23 -1.15 -33.35
C PRO A 86 -22.44 -0.50 -32.63
N ASP A 87 -22.18 0.21 -31.53
CA ASP A 87 -23.11 1.04 -30.78
C ASP A 87 -22.47 2.41 -30.54
N ASP A 88 -23.00 3.44 -31.20
CA ASP A 88 -22.47 4.81 -31.14
C ASP A 88 -22.36 5.34 -29.70
N LYS A 89 -23.29 4.96 -28.80
CA LYS A 89 -23.25 5.39 -27.40
C LYS A 89 -22.09 4.73 -26.66
N TYR A 90 -21.87 3.45 -26.92
CA TYR A 90 -20.77 2.70 -26.34
C TYR A 90 -19.41 3.17 -26.86
N ILE A 91 -19.31 3.51 -28.15
CA ILE A 91 -18.10 4.10 -28.74
C ILE A 91 -17.78 5.44 -28.06
N GLN A 92 -18.75 6.33 -27.88
CA GLN A 92 -18.50 7.60 -27.20
C GLN A 92 -18.03 7.40 -25.76
N TYR A 93 -18.68 6.50 -25.02
CA TYR A 93 -18.33 6.19 -23.65
C TYR A 93 -16.91 5.61 -23.50
N THR A 94 -16.55 4.64 -24.34
CA THR A 94 -15.22 4.02 -24.32
C THR A 94 -14.14 5.01 -24.74
N MET A 95 -14.40 5.84 -25.75
CA MET A 95 -13.46 6.88 -26.16
C MET A 95 -13.26 7.96 -25.10
N GLU A 96 -14.30 8.40 -24.40
CA GLU A 96 -14.18 9.34 -23.27
C GLU A 96 -13.28 8.75 -22.17
N LYS A 97 -13.46 7.47 -21.84
CA LYS A 97 -12.59 6.77 -20.88
C LYS A 97 -11.16 6.60 -21.35
N ALA A 98 -10.94 6.29 -22.62
CA ALA A 98 -9.61 6.19 -23.19
C ALA A 98 -8.89 7.56 -23.11
N MET A 99 -9.58 8.65 -23.42
CA MET A 99 -9.02 10.00 -23.37
C MET A 99 -8.68 10.45 -21.94
N TYR A 100 -9.38 9.93 -20.92
CA TYR A 100 -9.04 10.18 -19.52
C TYR A 100 -7.71 9.53 -19.10
N LEU A 101 -7.28 8.47 -19.79
CA LEU A 101 -6.04 7.73 -19.51
C LEU A 101 -4.84 8.25 -20.30
N VAL A 102 -4.98 9.30 -21.10
CA VAL A 102 -3.88 9.87 -21.91
C VAL A 102 -3.75 11.36 -21.71
N ASP A 103 -2.57 11.87 -22.02
CA ASP A 103 -2.30 13.30 -22.04
C ASP A 103 -2.84 13.97 -23.31
N GLU A 104 -2.62 15.28 -23.42
CA GLU A 104 -3.07 16.10 -24.56
C GLU A 104 -2.53 15.58 -25.91
N THR A 105 -1.38 14.90 -25.91
CA THR A 105 -0.78 14.34 -27.13
C THR A 105 -1.59 13.17 -27.68
N GLY A 106 -2.17 12.35 -26.80
CA GLY A 106 -3.09 11.27 -27.17
C GLY A 106 -4.38 11.81 -27.80
N LEU A 107 -4.92 12.91 -27.26
CA LEU A 107 -6.10 13.58 -27.80
C LEU A 107 -5.83 14.14 -29.21
N ALA A 108 -4.65 14.74 -29.44
CA ALA A 108 -4.26 15.22 -30.76
C ALA A 108 -4.16 14.09 -31.80
N GLN A 109 -3.64 12.93 -31.40
CA GLN A 109 -3.61 11.75 -32.29
C GLN A 109 -4.99 11.21 -32.59
N TYR A 110 -5.88 11.12 -31.58
CA TYR A 110 -7.27 10.72 -31.79
C TYR A 110 -7.98 11.63 -32.80
N ASN A 111 -7.86 12.95 -32.64
CA ASN A 111 -8.44 13.92 -33.57
C ASN A 111 -7.91 13.72 -35.00
N THR A 112 -6.60 13.49 -35.15
CA THR A 112 -5.99 13.20 -36.45
C THR A 112 -6.54 11.91 -37.07
N LEU A 113 -6.72 10.85 -36.28
CA LEU A 113 -7.28 9.57 -36.76
C LEU A 113 -8.75 9.72 -37.17
N LYS A 114 -9.52 10.49 -36.40
CA LYS A 114 -10.91 10.82 -36.68
C LYS A 114 -11.04 11.62 -37.99
N GLU A 115 -10.21 12.65 -38.19
CA GLU A 115 -10.17 13.44 -39.43
C GLU A 115 -9.79 12.60 -40.66
N LYS A 116 -8.91 11.62 -40.48
CA LYS A 116 -8.54 10.65 -41.53
C LYS A 116 -9.62 9.59 -41.80
N GLY A 117 -10.74 9.62 -41.08
CA GLY A 117 -11.84 8.67 -41.25
C GLY A 117 -11.50 7.24 -40.79
N PHE A 118 -10.50 7.05 -39.93
CA PHE A 118 -10.06 5.72 -39.46
C PHE A 118 -11.23 4.87 -38.92
N TYR A 119 -12.05 5.47 -38.05
CA TYR A 119 -13.19 4.80 -37.42
C TYR A 119 -14.34 4.48 -38.40
N ASN A 120 -14.53 5.31 -39.43
CA ASN A 120 -15.53 5.05 -40.46
C ASN A 120 -15.10 3.90 -41.38
N ASN A 121 -13.79 3.78 -41.65
CA ASN A 121 -13.25 2.72 -42.49
C ASN A 121 -13.32 1.33 -41.83
N ILE A 122 -13.15 1.24 -40.52
CA ILE A 122 -13.23 -0.03 -39.78
C ILE A 122 -14.66 -0.51 -39.52
N MET A 123 -15.64 0.40 -39.44
CA MET A 123 -17.07 0.05 -39.31
C MET A 123 -17.76 -0.21 -40.66
N GLY A 124 -17.16 0.28 -41.76
CA GLY A 124 -17.72 0.20 -43.11
C GLY A 124 -17.32 -1.04 -43.92
N THR A 125 -16.50 -1.93 -43.36
CA THR A 125 -16.14 -3.26 -43.92
C THR A 125 -16.82 -4.36 -43.14
#